data_AF-A0A7C9MBS7-F1
#
_entry.id   AF-A0A7C9MBS7-F1
#
_cell.length_a   1.000
_cell.length_b   1.000
_cell.length_c   1.000
_cell.angle_alpha   90.00
_cell.angle_beta   90.00
_cell.angle_gamma   90.00
#
_symmetry.space_group_name_H-M   'P 1'
#
loop_
_entity.id
_entity.type
_entity.pdbx_description
1 polymer ?
#
loop_
_entity_poly.entity_id
_entity_poly.type
_entity_poly.pdbx_seq_one_letter_code
_entity_poly.pdbx_strand_id
1 'polypeptide(L)'
;MTLSLLANIADLLAALGVIGSLLFLAFELRRSNRDTRQANWRALLDSYRSFKALTNDLAYAEFILRARNDWPDLSPAEKLSFEHYQEQGIHVMGNFFKHASTMPEDLIGLTEAVEVCMVDHLTGAGARAWYADNRARGRLMPATYRNIDDILARADRKAERV
;
A
#
# COMPACT_ATOMS: atom_id res chain seq x y z
N MET A 1 45.60 -23.10 43.11
CA MET A 1 45.18 -22.10 42.10
C MET A 1 45.48 -20.72 42.66
N THR A 2 46.08 -19.82 41.87
CA THR A 2 46.32 -18.43 42.30
C THR A 2 45.06 -17.58 42.07
N LEU A 3 44.85 -16.57 42.91
CA LEU A 3 43.69 -15.66 42.83
C LEU A 3 43.56 -15.00 41.44
N SER A 4 44.70 -14.74 40.79
CA SER A 4 44.78 -14.18 39.43
C SER A 4 44.20 -15.11 38.36
N LEU A 5 44.37 -16.44 38.49
CA LEU A 5 43.80 -17.39 37.54
C LEU A 5 42.25 -17.41 37.64
N LEU A 6 41.72 -17.31 38.86
CA LEU A 6 40.28 -17.23 39.10
C LEU A 6 39.67 -15.94 38.54
N ALA A 7 40.37 -14.81 38.70
CA ALA A 7 39.94 -13.53 38.12
C ALA A 7 39.90 -13.58 36.58
N ASN A 8 40.94 -14.12 35.93
CA ASN A 8 40.96 -14.27 34.48
C ASN A 8 39.83 -15.17 33.95
N ILE A 9 39.48 -16.24 34.68
CA ILE A 9 38.34 -17.10 34.33
C ILE A 9 37.02 -16.35 34.50
N ALA A 10 36.86 -15.57 35.56
CA ALA A 10 35.66 -14.76 35.78
C ALA A 10 35.47 -13.70 34.68
N ASP A 11 36.54 -13.01 34.28
CA ASP A 11 36.52 -12.03 33.19
C ASP A 11 36.17 -12.68 31.84
N LEU A 12 36.71 -13.87 31.57
CA LEU A 12 36.37 -14.64 30.36
C LEU A 12 34.88 -15.03 30.35
N LEU A 13 34.36 -15.53 31.48
CA LEU A 13 32.95 -15.88 31.60
C LEU A 13 32.04 -14.65 31.48
N ALA A 14 32.44 -13.51 32.04
CA ALA A 14 31.72 -12.25 31.89
C ALA A 14 31.69 -11.79 30.43
N ALA A 15 32.83 -11.84 29.73
CA ALA A 15 32.90 -11.49 28.31
C ALA A 15 32.02 -12.40 27.44
N LEU A 16 32.03 -13.71 27.70
CA LEU A 16 31.14 -14.66 27.02
C LEU A 16 29.67 -14.37 27.31
N GLY A 17 29.33 -13.99 28.55
CA GLY A 17 27.99 -13.55 28.92
C GLY A 17 27.55 -12.32 28.12
N VAL A 18 28.39 -11.29 28.03
CA VAL A 18 28.11 -10.07 27.25
C VAL A 18 27.93 -10.39 25.76
N ILE A 19 28.83 -11.18 25.17
CA ILE A 19 28.72 -11.61 23.77
C ILE A 19 27.42 -12.39 23.55
N GLY A 20 27.09 -13.33 24.45
CA GLY A 20 25.84 -14.08 24.41
C GLY A 20 24.60 -13.19 24.47
N SER A 21 24.59 -12.19 25.35
CA SER A 21 23.50 -11.22 25.46
C SER A 21 23.33 -10.37 24.20
N LEU A 22 24.44 -9.94 23.58
CA LEU A 22 24.39 -9.19 22.31
C LEU A 22 23.87 -10.04 21.15
N LEU A 23 24.28 -11.31 21.08
CA LEU A 23 23.77 -12.25 20.07
C LEU A 23 22.28 -12.51 20.25
N PHE A 24 21.82 -12.68 21.49
CA PHE A 24 20.40 -12.84 21.81
C PHE A 24 19.59 -11.59 21.42
N LEU A 25 20.08 -10.40 21.77
CA LEU A 25 19.44 -9.15 21.38
C LEU A 25 19.36 -9.00 19.86
N ALA A 26 20.44 -9.33 19.14
CA ALA A 26 20.44 -9.30 17.68
C ALA A 26 19.42 -10.27 17.07
N PHE A 27 19.25 -11.46 17.67
CA PHE A 27 18.24 -12.42 17.27
C PHE A 27 16.81 -11.88 17.51
N GLU A 28 16.53 -11.34 18.69
CA GLU A 28 15.23 -10.77 19.04
C GLU A 28 14.87 -9.57 18.16
N LEU A 29 15.83 -8.68 17.85
CA LEU A 29 15.60 -7.57 16.93
C LEU A 29 15.25 -8.05 15.51
N ARG A 30 15.94 -9.10 15.02
CA ARG A 30 15.62 -9.69 13.70
C ARG A 30 14.20 -10.27 13.68
N ARG A 31 13.82 -10.99 14.75
CA ARG A 31 12.47 -11.56 14.89
C ARG A 31 11.41 -10.46 14.97
N SER A 32 11.62 -9.47 15.85
CA SER A 32 10.73 -8.33 16.02
C SER A 32 10.52 -7.56 14.71
N ASN A 33 11.59 -7.29 13.96
CA ASN A 33 11.49 -6.62 12.65
C ASN A 33 10.64 -7.42 11.65
N ARG A 34 10.74 -8.75 11.64
CA ARG A 34 9.90 -9.61 10.79
C ARG A 34 8.44 -9.52 11.19
N ASP A 35 8.15 -9.59 12.48
CA ASP A 35 6.79 -9.56 13.00
C ASP A 35 6.13 -8.18 12.76
N THR A 36 6.86 -7.08 12.95
CA THR A 36 6.41 -5.72 12.59
C THR A 36 6.12 -5.60 11.11
N ARG A 37 6.99 -6.14 10.24
CA ARG A 37 6.74 -6.13 8.79
C ARG A 37 5.46 -6.87 8.43
N GLN A 38 5.23 -8.05 8.99
CA GLN A 38 4.00 -8.80 8.77
C GLN A 38 2.75 -8.05 9.28
N ALA A 39 2.84 -7.41 10.45
CA ALA A 39 1.76 -6.60 10.99
C ALA A 39 1.40 -5.42 10.06
N ASN A 40 2.41 -4.72 9.53
CA ASN A 40 2.21 -3.63 8.58
C ASN A 40 1.49 -4.11 7.30
N TRP A 41 1.89 -5.27 6.76
CA TRP A 41 1.22 -5.85 5.59
C TRP A 41 -0.21 -6.28 5.87
N ARG A 42 -0.50 -6.85 7.05
CA ARG A 42 -1.87 -7.17 7.46
C ARG A 42 -2.73 -5.92 7.56
N ALA A 43 -2.19 -4.82 8.11
CA ALA A 43 -2.90 -3.55 8.17
C ALA A 43 -3.19 -2.97 6.77
N LEU A 44 -2.24 -3.06 5.83
CA LEU A 44 -2.47 -2.66 4.44
C LEU A 44 -3.56 -3.50 3.78
N LEU A 45 -3.52 -4.82 3.92
CA LEU A 45 -4.55 -5.72 3.40
C LEU A 45 -5.92 -5.44 4.01
N ASP A 46 -5.99 -5.13 5.30
CA ASP A 46 -7.25 -4.80 5.96
C ASP A 46 -7.82 -3.45 5.50
N SER A 47 -6.96 -2.45 5.26
CA SER A 47 -7.37 -1.18 4.65
C SER A 47 -7.94 -1.38 3.24
N TYR A 48 -7.33 -2.28 2.46
CA TYR A 48 -7.80 -2.63 1.12
C TYR A 48 -9.11 -3.39 1.13
N ARG A 49 -9.25 -4.35 2.05
CA ARG A 49 -10.51 -5.06 2.29
C ARG A 49 -11.62 -4.09 2.68
N SER A 50 -11.35 -3.17 3.59
CA SER A 50 -12.31 -2.16 4.05
C SER A 50 -12.75 -1.23 2.91
N PHE A 51 -11.81 -0.79 2.07
CA PHE A 51 -12.13 -0.01 0.87
C PHE A 51 -13.04 -0.79 -0.09
N LYS A 52 -12.72 -2.05 -0.40
CA LYS A 52 -13.56 -2.89 -1.26
C LYS A 52 -14.93 -3.17 -0.64
N ALA A 53 -15.03 -3.23 0.68
CA ALA A 53 -16.29 -3.47 1.38
C ALA A 53 -17.29 -2.31 1.22
N LEU A 54 -16.85 -1.11 0.80
CA LEU A 54 -17.75 0.00 0.48
C LEU A 54 -18.79 -0.41 -0.58
N THR A 55 -18.39 -1.25 -1.56
CA THR A 55 -19.28 -1.72 -2.62
C THR A 55 -20.03 -3.02 -2.24
N ASN A 56 -20.06 -3.41 -0.97
CA ASN A 56 -20.95 -4.48 -0.50
C ASN A 56 -22.40 -3.99 -0.37
N ASP A 57 -22.61 -2.68 -0.22
CA ASP A 57 -23.92 -2.06 -0.39
C ASP A 57 -24.22 -1.92 -1.89
N LEU A 58 -25.27 -2.59 -2.35
CA LEU A 58 -25.64 -2.60 -3.77
C LEU A 58 -26.04 -1.21 -4.28
N ALA A 59 -26.71 -0.40 -3.46
CA ALA A 59 -27.10 0.95 -3.87
C ALA A 59 -25.85 1.83 -4.09
N TYR A 60 -24.86 1.70 -3.20
CA TYR A 60 -23.58 2.38 -3.36
C TYR A 60 -22.79 1.84 -4.55
N ALA A 61 -22.79 0.52 -4.77
CA ALA A 61 -22.13 -0.09 -5.93
C ALA A 61 -22.73 0.40 -7.26
N GLU A 62 -24.05 0.49 -7.37
CA GLU A 62 -24.75 1.05 -8.53
C GLU A 62 -24.38 2.52 -8.75
N PHE A 63 -24.32 3.31 -7.68
CA PHE A 63 -23.84 4.69 -7.75
C PHE A 63 -22.40 4.76 -8.31
N ILE A 64 -21.47 3.95 -7.79
CA ILE A 64 -20.08 3.92 -8.27
C ILE A 64 -20.02 3.52 -9.74
N LEU A 65 -20.81 2.52 -10.17
CA LEU A 65 -20.85 2.11 -11.58
C LEU A 65 -21.35 3.24 -12.50
N ARG A 66 -22.38 3.99 -12.11
CA ARG A 66 -22.84 5.16 -12.85
C ARG A 66 -21.76 6.26 -12.88
N ALA A 67 -21.21 6.61 -11.71
CA ALA A 67 -20.20 7.65 -11.58
C ALA A 67 -18.91 7.38 -12.38
N ARG A 68 -18.50 6.11 -12.48
CA ARG A 68 -17.37 5.67 -13.31
C ARG A 68 -17.58 5.91 -14.80
N ASN A 69 -18.83 6.01 -15.26
CA ASN A 69 -19.17 6.21 -16.65
C ASN A 69 -19.57 7.67 -16.95
N ASP A 70 -20.28 8.33 -16.03
CA ASP A 70 -20.87 9.65 -16.27
C ASP A 70 -20.63 10.60 -15.07
N TRP A 71 -19.41 11.13 -14.99
CA TRP A 71 -19.02 12.15 -14.00
C TRP A 71 -19.72 13.50 -14.21
N PRO A 72 -19.85 14.03 -15.45
CA PRO A 72 -20.46 15.35 -15.67
C PRO A 72 -21.91 15.44 -15.15
N ASP A 73 -22.71 14.38 -15.33
CA ASP A 73 -24.13 14.33 -14.95
C ASP A 73 -24.37 14.14 -13.44
N LEU A 74 -23.33 13.86 -12.66
CA LEU A 74 -23.46 13.75 -11.20
C LEU A 74 -23.84 15.08 -10.55
N SER A 75 -24.75 15.02 -9.60
CA SER A 75 -25.06 16.13 -8.69
C SER A 75 -23.84 16.53 -7.85
N PRO A 76 -23.80 17.73 -7.25
CA PRO A 76 -22.67 18.15 -6.42
C PRO A 76 -22.34 17.19 -5.26
N ALA A 77 -23.36 16.61 -4.61
CA ALA A 77 -23.18 15.66 -3.52
C ALA A 77 -22.61 14.32 -4.00
N GLU A 78 -23.08 13.85 -5.16
CA GLU A 78 -22.56 12.65 -5.81
C GLU A 78 -21.11 12.83 -6.26
N LYS A 79 -20.76 14.00 -6.81
CA LYS A 79 -19.38 14.33 -7.17
C LYS A 79 -18.46 14.26 -5.96
N LEU A 80 -18.86 14.80 -4.82
CA LEU A 80 -18.09 14.72 -3.58
C LEU A 80 -17.92 13.27 -3.11
N SER A 81 -18.98 12.47 -3.15
CA SER A 81 -18.94 11.06 -2.74
C SER A 81 -18.00 10.24 -3.64
N PHE A 82 -18.09 10.43 -4.96
CA PHE A 82 -17.21 9.74 -5.91
C PHE A 82 -15.77 10.23 -5.82
N GLU A 83 -15.54 11.52 -5.56
CA GLU A 83 -14.21 12.07 -5.32
C GLU A 83 -13.54 11.43 -4.11
N HIS A 84 -14.24 11.30 -2.98
CA HIS A 84 -13.70 10.60 -1.82
C HIS A 84 -13.41 9.12 -2.12
N TYR A 85 -14.29 8.45 -2.87
CA TYR A 85 -14.06 7.08 -3.30
C TYR A 85 -12.78 6.96 -4.15
N GLN A 86 -12.59 7.85 -5.12
CA GLN A 86 -11.40 7.85 -5.98
C GLN A 86 -10.12 8.17 -5.19
N GLU A 87 -10.14 9.21 -4.35
CA GLU A 87 -8.99 9.59 -3.52
C GLU A 87 -8.60 8.45 -2.55
N GLN A 88 -9.57 7.81 -1.91
CA GLN A 88 -9.32 6.66 -1.02
C GLN A 88 -8.76 5.47 -1.79
N GLY A 89 -9.33 5.13 -2.96
CA GLY A 89 -8.83 4.05 -3.80
C GLY A 89 -7.37 4.27 -4.18
N ILE A 90 -7.04 5.47 -4.66
CA ILE A 90 -5.66 5.86 -5.01
C ILE A 90 -4.72 5.74 -3.82
N HIS A 91 -5.12 6.21 -2.64
CA HIS A 91 -4.27 6.15 -1.45
C HIS A 91 -4.03 4.71 -0.98
N VAL A 92 -5.08 3.90 -0.92
CA VAL A 92 -4.98 2.51 -0.46
C VAL A 92 -4.14 1.69 -1.43
N MET A 93 -4.43 1.74 -2.73
CA MET A 93 -3.66 1.02 -3.75
C MET A 93 -2.24 1.57 -3.90
N GLY A 94 -2.09 2.90 -3.83
CA GLY A 94 -0.79 3.58 -3.85
C GLY A 94 0.16 3.15 -2.74
N ASN A 95 -0.38 2.84 -1.55
CA ASN A 95 0.42 2.33 -0.45
C ASN A 95 1.04 0.95 -0.74
N PHE A 96 0.40 0.08 -1.54
CA PHE A 96 1.01 -1.18 -1.96
C PHE A 96 2.26 -0.94 -2.81
N PHE A 97 2.20 0.00 -3.76
CA PHE A 97 3.36 0.34 -4.59
C PHE A 97 4.50 0.94 -3.77
N LYS A 98 4.17 1.79 -2.78
CA LYS A 98 5.17 2.37 -1.86
C LYS A 98 5.89 1.32 -1.05
N HIS A 99 5.21 0.24 -0.66
CA HIS A 99 5.76 -0.81 0.20
C HIS A 99 6.24 -2.05 -0.56
N ALA A 100 6.13 -2.10 -1.89
CA ALA A 100 6.39 -3.27 -2.72
C ALA A 100 7.78 -3.91 -2.49
N SER A 101 8.83 -3.11 -2.23
CA SER A 101 10.19 -3.61 -1.94
C SER A 101 10.33 -4.40 -0.64
N THR A 102 9.31 -4.36 0.22
CA THR A 102 9.27 -5.05 1.51
C THR A 102 8.20 -6.14 1.56
N MET A 103 7.65 -6.53 0.40
CA MET A 103 6.60 -7.53 0.30
C MET A 103 7.08 -8.90 0.80
N PRO A 104 6.28 -9.62 1.61
CA PRO A 104 6.57 -11.01 1.97
C PRO A 104 6.53 -11.89 0.71
N GLU A 105 7.38 -12.90 0.66
CA GLU A 105 7.45 -13.84 -0.48
C GLU A 105 6.11 -14.57 -0.72
N ASP A 106 5.34 -14.82 0.33
CA ASP A 106 4.02 -15.45 0.22
C ASP A 106 2.96 -14.57 -0.50
N LEU A 107 3.27 -13.29 -0.75
CA LEU A 107 2.38 -12.34 -1.43
C LEU A 107 2.83 -12.00 -2.86
N ILE A 108 3.74 -12.78 -3.46
CA ILE A 108 4.11 -12.64 -4.87
C ILE A 108 2.86 -12.62 -5.77
N GLY A 109 2.78 -11.67 -6.70
CA GLY A 109 1.60 -11.46 -7.56
C GLY A 109 0.62 -10.40 -7.06
N LEU A 110 0.71 -10.00 -5.78
CA LEU A 110 -0.21 -9.01 -5.20
C LEU A 110 -0.02 -7.62 -5.81
N THR A 111 1.22 -7.24 -6.12
CA THR A 111 1.52 -5.93 -6.73
C THR A 111 0.85 -5.81 -8.09
N GLU A 112 0.94 -6.86 -8.91
CA GLU A 112 0.31 -6.95 -10.22
C GLU A 112 -1.21 -6.92 -10.11
N ALA A 113 -1.79 -7.65 -9.14
CA ALA A 113 -3.23 -7.63 -8.91
C ALA A 113 -3.74 -6.24 -8.51
N VAL A 114 -3.01 -5.54 -7.63
CA VAL A 114 -3.33 -4.16 -7.24
C VAL A 114 -3.16 -3.20 -8.41
N GLU A 115 -2.14 -3.40 -9.27
CA GLU A 115 -1.98 -2.61 -10.49
C GLU A 115 -3.16 -2.75 -11.44
N VAL A 116 -3.65 -3.98 -11.67
CA VAL A 116 -4.86 -4.21 -12.47
C VAL A 116 -6.06 -3.48 -11.87
N CYS A 117 -6.28 -3.60 -10.56
CA CYS A 117 -7.38 -2.89 -9.90
C CYS A 117 -7.25 -1.36 -10.01
N MET A 118 -6.03 -0.83 -9.91
CA MET A 118 -5.76 0.60 -10.06
C MET A 118 -6.05 1.08 -11.49
N VAL A 119 -5.68 0.29 -12.50
CA VAL A 119 -6.04 0.56 -13.91
C VAL A 119 -7.56 0.58 -14.05
N ASP A 120 -8.27 -0.44 -13.60
CA ASP A 120 -9.74 -0.50 -13.69
C ASP A 120 -10.41 0.69 -12.98
N HIS A 121 -9.87 1.09 -11.82
CA HIS A 121 -10.37 2.21 -11.03
C HIS A 121 -10.23 3.57 -11.75
N LEU A 122 -9.27 3.70 -12.68
CA LEU A 122 -8.93 4.97 -13.34
C LEU A 122 -9.34 5.03 -14.82
N THR A 123 -9.69 3.91 -15.45
CA THR A 123 -9.94 3.86 -16.90
C THR A 123 -11.36 4.24 -17.33
N GLY A 124 -12.35 4.19 -16.44
CA GLY A 124 -13.73 4.58 -16.76
C GLY A 124 -13.82 6.03 -17.26
N ALA A 125 -14.73 6.33 -18.19
CA ALA A 125 -14.88 7.66 -18.78
C ALA A 125 -15.12 8.75 -17.72
N GLY A 126 -15.99 8.46 -16.74
CA GLY A 126 -16.24 9.32 -15.59
C GLY A 126 -15.04 9.42 -14.65
N ALA A 127 -14.30 8.33 -14.43
CA ALA A 127 -13.07 8.35 -13.64
C ALA A 127 -11.97 9.22 -14.28
N ARG A 128 -11.82 9.16 -15.61
CA ARG A 128 -10.90 10.03 -16.36
C ARG A 128 -11.32 11.50 -16.31
N ALA A 129 -12.61 11.77 -16.46
CA ALA A 129 -13.16 13.12 -16.37
C ALA A 129 -12.97 13.70 -14.95
N TRP A 130 -13.22 12.90 -13.92
CA TRP A 130 -12.89 13.25 -12.53
C TRP A 130 -11.40 13.55 -12.37
N TYR A 131 -10.52 12.71 -12.92
CA TYR A 131 -9.08 12.91 -12.78
C TYR A 131 -8.61 14.22 -13.42
N ALA A 132 -9.13 14.55 -14.60
CA ALA A 132 -8.82 15.83 -15.27
C ALA A 132 -9.27 17.04 -14.43
N ASP A 133 -10.48 16.99 -13.86
CA ASP A 133 -11.01 18.03 -12.98
C ASP A 133 -10.21 18.13 -11.67
N ASN A 134 -9.91 17.00 -11.03
CA ASN A 134 -9.14 16.95 -9.79
C ASN A 134 -7.71 17.48 -10.00
N ARG A 135 -7.07 17.15 -11.12
CA ARG A 135 -5.73 17.64 -11.47
C ARG A 135 -5.68 19.16 -11.62
N ALA A 136 -6.70 19.76 -12.23
CA ALA A 136 -6.80 21.21 -12.34
C ALA A 136 -6.90 21.89 -10.96
N ARG A 137 -7.51 21.22 -9.98
CA ARG A 137 -7.64 21.68 -8.60
C ARG A 137 -6.42 21.42 -7.71
N GLY A 138 -5.51 20.54 -8.12
CA GLY A 138 -4.26 20.26 -7.40
C GLY A 138 -4.45 19.56 -6.04
N ARG A 139 -5.46 18.69 -5.90
CA ARG A 139 -5.77 18.02 -4.62
C ARG A 139 -4.81 16.90 -4.25
N LEU A 140 -4.16 16.25 -5.23
CA LEU A 140 -3.18 15.19 -4.98
C LEU A 140 -1.75 15.73 -5.02
N MET A 141 -0.83 14.99 -4.41
CA MET A 141 0.60 15.32 -4.48
C MET A 141 1.12 15.20 -5.93
N PRO A 142 2.09 16.03 -6.37
CA PRO A 142 2.65 15.96 -7.72
C PRO A 142 3.18 14.58 -8.14
N ALA A 143 3.75 13.83 -7.19
CA ALA A 143 4.22 12.47 -7.43
C ALA A 143 3.07 11.49 -7.72
N THR A 144 1.92 11.67 -7.07
CA THR A 144 0.72 10.87 -7.31
C THR A 144 0.19 11.07 -8.72
N TYR A 145 0.13 12.33 -9.20
CA TYR A 145 -0.27 12.61 -10.58
C TYR A 145 0.66 11.95 -11.60
N ARG A 146 1.99 12.01 -11.40
CA ARG A 146 2.94 11.32 -12.29
C ARG A 146 2.71 9.81 -12.35
N ASN A 147 2.51 9.18 -11.18
CA ASN A 147 2.27 7.74 -11.12
C ASN A 147 0.96 7.36 -11.82
N ILE A 148 -0.10 8.16 -11.65
CA ILE A 148 -1.39 7.93 -12.32
C ILE A 148 -1.23 8.11 -13.83
N ASP A 149 -0.55 9.17 -14.29
CA ASP A 149 -0.27 9.42 -15.71
C ASP A 149 0.47 8.23 -16.34
N ASP A 150 1.49 7.69 -15.66
CA ASP A 150 2.24 6.52 -16.13
C ASP A 150 1.36 5.27 -16.24
N ILE A 151 0.49 5.03 -15.24
CA ILE A 151 -0.46 3.90 -15.24
C ILE A 151 -1.44 4.02 -16.41
N LEU A 152 -2.05 5.20 -16.59
CA LEU A 152 -2.98 5.45 -17.68
C LEU A 152 -2.31 5.31 -19.05
N ALA A 153 -1.10 5.87 -19.22
CA ALA A 153 -0.37 5.76 -20.46
C ALA A 153 0.02 4.30 -20.78
N ARG A 154 0.34 3.48 -19.77
CA ARG A 154 0.55 2.03 -19.95
C ARG A 154 -0.72 1.32 -20.38
N ALA A 155 -1.85 1.64 -19.77
CA ALA A 155 -3.14 1.06 -20.09
C ALA A 155 -3.55 1.38 -21.54
N ASP A 156 -3.40 2.63 -21.97
CA ASP A 156 -3.72 3.08 -23.34
C ASP A 156 -2.88 2.33 -24.39
N ARG A 157 -1.56 2.23 -24.18
CA ARG A 157 -0.68 1.45 -25.07
C ARG A 157 -1.03 -0.03 -25.16
N LYS A 158 -1.61 -0.60 -24.09
CA LYS A 158 -2.04 -2.01 -24.09
C LYS A 158 -3.33 -2.17 -24.88
N ALA A 159 -4.25 -1.21 -24.79
CA ALA A 159 -5.51 -1.23 -25.54
C ALA A 159 -5.28 -1.09 -27.05
N GLU A 160 -4.31 -0.30 -27.49
CA GLU A 160 -3.97 -0.12 -28.93
C GLU A 160 -3.36 -1.36 -29.61
N ARG A 161 -2.90 -2.34 -28.82
CA ARG A 161 -2.23 -3.56 -29.33
C ARG A 161 -3.17 -4.76 -29.50
N VAL A 162 -4.42 -4.63 -29.07
CA VAL A 162 -5.48 -5.65 -29.12
C VAL A 162 -6.43 -5.30 -30.25
#